data_AF-A0ABD2XKU3-F1
#
_entry.id   AF-A0ABD2XKU3-F1
#
_cell.length_a   1.000
_cell.length_b   1.000
_cell.length_c   1.000
_cell.angle_alpha   90.00
_cell.angle_beta   90.00
_cell.angle_gamma   90.00
#
_symmetry.space_group_name_H-M   'P 1'
#
loop_
_entity.id
_entity.type
_entity.pdbx_description
1 polymer ?
#
loop_
_entity_poly.entity_id
_entity_poly.type
_entity_poly.pdbx_seq_one_letter_code
_entity_poly.pdbx_strand_id
1 'polypeptide(L)'
;MDSSEVLTIMKFFAKEGLFIKSVNFDVTWSVRHYAVHKMKETMIKEQMSVYDFIQLGPEEAAKQLTYADYYKFAQTCNKSWSFRASETCAVHLCETMSRGFFRRCAVYPFWELIHKRLPLEICEMILEHLTNEDFYHICLVASGQSVITILQYSAT
;
A
#
# COMPACT_ATOMS: atom_id res chain seq x y z
N MET A 1 1.01 -12.82 -12.09
CA MET A 1 -0.04 -11.82 -12.28
C MET A 1 0.29 -11.03 -13.52
N ASP A 2 -0.68 -10.86 -14.40
CA ASP A 2 -0.53 -9.95 -15.53
C ASP A 2 -0.82 -8.49 -15.12
N SER A 3 -0.49 -7.54 -15.99
CA SER A 3 -0.66 -6.11 -15.71
C SER A 3 -2.12 -5.71 -15.47
N SER A 4 -3.10 -6.46 -15.98
CA SER A 4 -4.52 -6.18 -15.81
C SER A 4 -5.03 -6.56 -14.42
N GLU A 5 -4.58 -7.70 -13.89
CA GLU A 5 -4.87 -8.14 -12.52
C GLU A 5 -4.23 -7.17 -11.52
N VAL A 6 -2.97 -6.76 -11.76
CA VAL A 6 -2.26 -5.80 -10.91
C VAL A 6 -3.02 -4.49 -10.85
N LEU A 7 -3.40 -3.96 -12.01
CA LEU A 7 -4.10 -2.69 -12.07
C LEU A 7 -5.49 -2.76 -11.44
N THR A 8 -6.16 -3.92 -11.49
CA THR A 8 -7.43 -4.16 -10.81
C THR A 8 -7.26 -4.03 -9.29
N ILE A 9 -6.21 -4.63 -8.72
CA ILE A 9 -5.89 -4.49 -7.28
C ILE A 9 -5.56 -3.03 -6.94
N MET A 10 -4.71 -2.37 -7.72
CA MET A 10 -4.32 -0.98 -7.44
C MET A 10 -5.50 -0.01 -7.55
N LYS A 11 -6.42 -0.21 -8.51
CA LYS A 11 -7.67 0.54 -8.62
C LYS A 11 -8.60 0.34 -7.43
N PHE A 12 -8.66 -0.87 -6.87
CA PHE A 12 -9.39 -1.12 -5.64
C PHE A 12 -8.82 -0.29 -4.49
N PHE A 13 -7.50 -0.27 -4.29
CA PHE A 13 -6.86 0.56 -3.27
C PHE A 13 -7.15 2.07 -3.48
N ALA A 14 -7.07 2.55 -4.71
CA ALA A 14 -7.39 3.94 -5.04
C ALA A 14 -8.86 4.29 -4.72
N LYS A 15 -9.80 3.43 -5.12
CA LYS A 15 -11.24 3.61 -4.90
C LYS A 15 -11.59 3.64 -3.41
N GLU A 16 -11.00 2.74 -2.63
CA GLU A 16 -11.25 2.63 -1.19
C GLU A 16 -10.44 3.65 -0.35
N GLY A 17 -9.68 4.55 -1.00
CA GLY A 17 -8.91 5.58 -0.30
C GLY A 17 -7.78 5.01 0.58
N LEU A 18 -7.24 3.85 0.21
CA LEU A 18 -6.24 3.11 0.98
C LEU A 18 -4.80 3.60 0.77
N PHE A 19 -4.59 4.60 -0.09
CA PHE A 19 -3.32 5.31 -0.16
C PHE A 19 -3.24 6.32 0.97
N ILE A 20 -2.07 6.39 1.62
CA ILE A 20 -1.81 7.46 2.58
C ILE A 20 -1.72 8.76 1.80
N LYS A 21 -2.80 9.55 1.81
CA LYS A 21 -2.73 10.96 1.45
C LYS A 21 -1.77 11.60 2.43
N SER A 22 -0.70 12.22 1.95
CA SER A 22 0.24 12.97 2.78
C SER A 22 -0.53 14.06 3.55
N VAL A 23 -0.94 13.79 4.80
CA VAL A 23 -1.62 14.76 5.63
C VAL A 23 -1.12 14.66 7.06
N ASN A 24 -0.73 15.83 7.58
CA ASN A 24 -0.49 16.17 8.97
C ASN A 24 -1.35 15.34 9.93
N PHE A 25 -0.67 14.52 10.74
CA PHE A 25 -1.26 13.83 11.87
C PHE A 25 -1.66 14.84 12.96
N ASP A 26 -2.87 15.39 12.86
CA ASP A 26 -3.55 15.98 14.03
C ASP A 26 -4.64 15.01 14.52
N VAL A 27 -4.21 13.80 14.85
CA VAL A 27 -5.00 12.80 15.55
C VAL A 27 -4.76 13.02 17.03
N THR A 28 -5.81 13.43 17.77
CA THR A 28 -5.74 13.65 19.23
C THR A 28 -4.93 12.55 19.94
N TRP A 29 -4.04 12.94 20.85
CA TRP A 29 -3.07 12.07 21.53
C TRP A 29 -3.65 10.76 22.08
N SER A 30 -4.89 10.82 22.59
CA SER A 30 -5.64 9.68 23.14
C SER A 30 -5.96 8.62 22.09
N VAL A 31 -6.37 9.03 20.90
CA VAL A 31 -6.67 8.13 19.77
C VAL A 31 -5.38 7.47 19.26
N ARG A 32 -4.28 8.24 19.21
CA ARG A 32 -2.96 7.72 18.84
C ARG A 32 -2.45 6.67 19.84
N HIS A 33 -2.59 6.92 21.14
CA HIS A 33 -2.14 5.98 22.17
C HIS A 33 -2.96 4.68 22.16
N TYR A 34 -4.28 4.79 21.99
CA TYR A 34 -5.16 3.62 21.84
C TYR A 34 -4.80 2.78 20.60
N ALA A 35 -4.58 3.44 19.47
CA ALA A 35 -4.18 2.78 18.24
C ALA A 35 -2.82 2.06 18.36
N VAL A 36 -1.80 2.74 18.92
CA VAL A 36 -0.48 2.14 19.14
C VAL A 36 -0.56 0.93 20.08
N HIS A 37 -1.34 1.02 21.16
CA HIS A 37 -1.57 -0.10 22.06
C HIS A 37 -2.19 -1.29 21.31
N LYS A 38 -3.24 -1.04 20.51
CA LYS A 38 -3.87 -2.10 19.71
C LYS A 38 -2.96 -2.70 18.66
N MET A 39 -2.10 -1.91 18.02
CA MET A 39 -1.11 -2.42 17.08
C MET A 39 -0.08 -3.33 17.76
N LYS A 40 0.33 -3.04 18.99
CA LYS A 40 1.24 -3.90 19.77
C LYS A 40 0.60 -5.22 20.20
N GLU A 41 -0.71 -5.23 20.46
CA GLU A 41 -1.45 -6.44 20.81
C GLU A 41 -1.82 -7.31 19.60
N THR A 42 -1.96 -6.70 18.41
CA THR A 42 -2.44 -7.42 17.23
C THR A 42 -1.28 -8.13 16.55
N MET A 43 -1.24 -9.46 16.66
CA MET A 43 -0.19 -10.28 16.05
C MET A 43 -0.52 -10.59 14.58
N ILE A 44 0.43 -10.33 13.68
CA ILE A 44 0.35 -10.71 12.27
C ILE A 44 0.86 -12.14 12.07
N LYS A 45 1.95 -12.50 12.75
CA LYS A 45 2.51 -13.86 12.84
C LYS A 45 3.04 -14.13 14.25
N GLU A 46 3.46 -15.36 14.52
CA GLU A 46 3.72 -15.90 15.88
C GLU A 46 4.65 -15.07 16.78
N GLN A 47 5.42 -14.11 16.23
CA GLN A 47 6.34 -13.24 16.98
C GLN A 47 6.38 -11.79 16.45
N MET A 48 5.41 -11.37 15.65
CA MET A 48 5.41 -10.04 15.05
C MET A 48 4.06 -9.38 15.21
N SER A 49 4.03 -8.29 15.96
CA SER A 49 2.85 -7.44 16.05
C SER A 49 2.71 -6.56 14.80
N VAL A 50 1.53 -5.97 14.62
CA VAL A 50 1.31 -4.93 13.63
C VAL A 50 2.26 -3.75 13.85
N TYR A 51 2.50 -3.40 15.12
CA TYR A 51 3.42 -2.33 15.46
C TYR A 51 4.84 -2.65 14.98
N ASP A 52 5.33 -3.86 15.26
CA ASP A 52 6.69 -4.28 14.86
C ASP A 52 6.81 -4.32 13.33
N PHE A 53 5.78 -4.78 12.64
CA PHE A 53 5.75 -4.83 11.19
C PHE A 53 5.77 -3.45 10.54
N ILE A 54 5.00 -2.48 11.06
CA ILE A 54 4.96 -1.11 10.52
C ILE A 54 6.31 -0.40 10.70
N GLN A 55 7.07 -0.75 11.73
CA GLN A 55 8.42 -0.19 11.95
C GLN A 55 9.47 -0.75 10.98
N LEU A 56 9.14 -1.81 10.22
CA LEU A 56 10.03 -2.31 9.19
C LEU A 56 10.02 -1.39 7.97
N GLY A 57 11.19 -1.28 7.32
CA GLY A 57 11.26 -0.74 5.99
C GLY A 57 10.41 -1.57 5.02
N PRO A 58 9.89 -0.99 3.92
CA PRO A 58 9.02 -1.70 2.99
C PRO A 58 9.64 -2.96 2.38
N GLU A 59 10.96 -3.00 2.25
CA GLU A 59 11.70 -4.14 1.70
C GLU A 59 11.79 -5.28 2.69
N GLU A 60 12.11 -4.96 3.95
CA GLU A 60 12.14 -5.92 5.05
C GLU A 60 10.73 -6.46 5.30
N ALA A 61 9.73 -5.58 5.38
CA ALA A 61 8.33 -5.93 5.54
C ALA A 61 7.86 -6.95 4.48
N ALA A 62 8.20 -6.72 3.22
CA ALA A 62 7.83 -7.61 2.13
C ALA A 62 8.45 -9.02 2.21
N LYS A 63 9.61 -9.16 2.87
CA LYS A 63 10.29 -10.46 3.09
C LYS A 63 9.72 -11.20 4.30
N GLN A 64 9.05 -10.49 5.21
CA GLN A 64 8.64 -11.05 6.50
C GLN A 64 7.29 -11.78 6.47
N LEU A 65 6.43 -11.48 5.51
CA LEU A 65 5.05 -11.99 5.49
C LEU A 65 4.74 -12.76 4.20
N THR A 66 4.07 -13.90 4.36
CA THR A 66 3.46 -14.64 3.25
C THR A 66 2.05 -14.14 2.99
N TYR A 67 1.48 -14.48 1.83
CA TYR A 67 0.08 -14.19 1.51
C TYR A 67 -0.91 -14.75 2.56
N ALA A 68 -0.61 -15.92 3.13
CA ALA A 68 -1.44 -16.53 4.16
C ALA A 68 -1.47 -15.69 5.44
N ASP A 69 -0.34 -15.06 5.81
CA ASP A 69 -0.25 -14.17 6.96
C ASP A 69 -1.11 -12.91 6.76
N TYR A 70 -1.06 -12.33 5.56
CA TYR A 70 -1.94 -11.20 5.18
C TYR A 70 -3.42 -11.57 5.28
N TYR A 71 -3.81 -12.74 4.77
CA TYR A 71 -5.19 -13.19 4.80
C TYR A 71 -5.70 -13.44 6.22
N LYS A 72 -4.89 -14.08 7.06
CA LYS A 72 -5.20 -14.32 8.48
C LYS A 72 -5.30 -13.01 9.27
N PHE A 73 -4.43 -12.07 8.96
CA PHE A 73 -4.43 -10.75 9.54
C PHE A 73 -5.71 -9.96 9.22
N ALA A 74 -6.09 -9.91 7.93
CA ALA A 74 -7.31 -9.23 7.48
C ALA A 74 -8.58 -9.75 8.18
N GLN A 75 -8.68 -11.07 8.37
CA GLN A 75 -9.79 -11.67 9.14
C GLN A 75 -9.82 -11.26 10.61
N THR A 76 -8.65 -11.02 11.22
CA THR A 76 -8.52 -10.68 12.64
C THR A 76 -8.82 -9.20 12.87
N CYS A 77 -8.36 -8.32 11.98
CA CYS A 77 -8.66 -6.89 12.04
C CYS A 77 -10.14 -6.58 11.87
N ASN A 78 -10.83 -7.25 10.94
CA ASN A 78 -12.28 -7.08 10.74
C ASN A 78 -13.11 -7.40 11.99
N LYS A 79 -12.57 -8.19 12.93
CA LYS A 79 -13.27 -8.59 14.17
C LYS A 79 -12.93 -7.73 15.38
N SER A 80 -11.77 -7.06 15.38
CA SER A 80 -11.15 -6.50 16.60
C SER A 80 -11.14 -4.96 16.64
N TRP A 81 -11.12 -4.29 15.49
CA TRP A 81 -10.91 -2.84 15.44
C TRP A 81 -12.24 -2.08 15.28
N SER A 82 -12.67 -1.36 16.33
CA SER A 82 -13.84 -0.48 16.27
C SER A 82 -13.53 0.78 15.45
N PHE A 83 -14.37 1.03 14.46
CA PHE A 83 -14.02 1.58 13.14
C PHE A 83 -13.46 3.03 13.07
N ARG A 84 -13.47 3.85 14.14
CA ARG A 84 -13.18 5.30 14.02
C ARG A 84 -11.75 5.75 14.35
N ALA A 85 -11.11 5.16 15.36
CA ALA A 85 -9.67 5.35 15.61
C ALA A 85 -8.81 4.49 14.65
N SER A 86 -9.47 3.54 13.99
CA SER A 86 -8.88 2.47 13.21
C SER A 86 -8.73 2.79 11.73
N GLU A 87 -9.48 3.73 11.15
CA GLU A 87 -9.44 3.98 9.70
C GLU A 87 -8.06 4.44 9.24
N THR A 88 -7.48 5.48 9.84
CA THR A 88 -6.12 5.94 9.48
C THR A 88 -5.06 4.88 9.76
N CYS A 89 -5.24 4.10 10.83
CA CYS A 89 -4.32 3.02 11.18
C CYS A 89 -4.43 1.83 10.22
N ALA A 90 -5.64 1.50 9.78
CA ALA A 90 -5.91 0.48 8.79
C ALA A 90 -5.39 0.91 7.41
N VAL A 91 -5.60 2.17 7.02
CA VAL A 91 -5.03 2.74 5.79
C VAL A 91 -3.51 2.71 5.84
N HIS A 92 -2.89 3.17 6.92
CA HIS A 92 -1.43 3.14 7.06
C HIS A 92 -0.88 1.72 6.96
N LEU A 93 -1.55 0.78 7.61
CA LEU A 93 -1.15 -0.62 7.55
C LEU A 93 -1.34 -1.22 6.16
N CYS A 94 -2.49 -1.00 5.53
CA CYS A 94 -2.74 -1.43 4.16
C CYS A 94 -1.70 -0.88 3.18
N GLU A 95 -1.32 0.40 3.30
CA GLU A 95 -0.26 1.04 2.53
C GLU A 95 1.10 0.37 2.76
N THR A 96 1.52 0.21 4.02
CA THR A 96 2.79 -0.44 4.37
C THR A 96 2.86 -1.87 3.83
N MET A 97 1.76 -2.61 3.99
CA MET A 97 1.62 -3.99 3.54
C MET A 97 1.69 -4.13 2.02
N SER A 98 0.99 -3.25 1.29
CA SER A 98 0.93 -3.34 -0.17
C SER A 98 2.18 -2.79 -0.86
N ARG A 99 3.01 -2.02 -0.15
CA ARG A 99 4.13 -1.28 -0.73
C ARG A 99 5.13 -2.11 -1.51
N GLY A 100 5.59 -3.22 -0.92
CA GLY A 100 6.54 -4.10 -1.59
C GLY A 100 5.96 -4.75 -2.85
N PHE A 101 4.66 -5.07 -2.84
CA PHE A 101 3.96 -5.60 -4.00
C PHE A 101 3.82 -4.54 -5.09
N PHE A 102 3.35 -3.34 -4.74
CA PHE A 102 3.13 -2.25 -5.70
C PHE A 102 4.44 -1.82 -6.36
N ARG A 103 5.53 -1.71 -5.58
CA ARG A 103 6.85 -1.39 -6.09
C ARG A 103 7.33 -2.39 -7.13
N ARG A 104 7.30 -3.70 -6.80
CA ARG A 104 7.71 -4.76 -7.73
C ARG A 104 6.90 -4.74 -9.02
N CYS A 105 5.60 -4.47 -8.90
CA CYS A 105 4.71 -4.33 -10.04
C CYS A 105 5.01 -3.10 -10.90
N ALA A 106 5.57 -2.03 -10.32
CA ALA A 106 5.84 -0.76 -11.02
C ALA A 106 7.22 -0.72 -11.74
N VAL A 107 8.17 -1.61 -11.41
CA VAL A 107 9.54 -1.61 -11.99
C VAL A 107 9.52 -1.66 -13.52
N TYR A 108 8.92 -2.70 -14.11
CA TYR A 108 8.86 -2.85 -15.57
C TYR A 108 8.01 -1.78 -16.25
N PRO A 109 6.79 -1.46 -15.76
CA PRO A 109 6.01 -0.32 -16.26
C PRO A 109 6.82 0.99 -16.31
N PHE A 110 7.53 1.33 -15.24
CA PHE A 110 8.38 2.52 -15.19
C PHE A 110 9.50 2.45 -16.24
N TRP A 111 10.19 1.31 -16.32
CA TRP A 111 11.29 1.10 -17.26
C TRP A 111 10.85 1.23 -18.73
N GLU A 112 9.67 0.72 -19.08
CA GLU A 112 9.07 0.90 -20.41
C GLU A 112 8.70 2.37 -20.67
N LEU A 113 8.09 3.07 -19.69
CA LEU A 113 7.70 4.48 -19.81
C LEU A 113 8.89 5.41 -20.06
N ILE A 114 10.04 5.14 -19.44
CA ILE A 114 11.27 5.90 -19.69
C ILE A 114 12.02 5.43 -20.95
N HIS A 115 11.41 4.57 -21.77
CA HIS A 115 12.00 3.98 -22.97
C HIS A 115 13.33 3.27 -22.69
N LYS A 116 13.42 2.55 -21.56
CA LYS A 116 14.57 1.74 -21.17
C LYS A 116 15.89 2.51 -21.10
N ARG A 117 15.82 3.82 -20.85
CA ARG A 117 17.00 4.71 -20.84
C ARG A 117 17.92 4.49 -19.65
N LEU A 118 17.44 3.83 -18.60
CA LEU A 118 18.21 3.53 -17.39
C LEU A 118 18.29 2.00 -17.20
N PRO A 119 19.36 1.50 -16.58
CA PRO A 119 19.40 0.12 -16.07
C PRO A 119 18.26 -0.14 -15.08
N LEU A 120 17.84 -1.41 -14.95
CA LEU A 120 16.74 -1.79 -14.05
C LEU A 120 17.09 -1.49 -12.59
N GLU A 121 18.36 -1.66 -12.21
CA GLU A 121 18.86 -1.40 -10.86
C GLU A 121 18.67 0.07 -10.47
N ILE A 122 18.93 0.99 -11.40
CA ILE A 122 18.71 2.43 -11.19
C ILE A 122 17.21 2.73 -11.10
N CYS A 123 16.37 2.03 -11.86
CA CYS A 123 14.93 2.17 -11.76
C CYS A 123 14.42 1.73 -10.39
N GLU A 124 14.91 0.61 -9.85
CA GLU A 124 14.55 0.14 -8.51
C GLU A 124 14.90 1.18 -7.43
N MET A 125 16.10 1.75 -7.49
CA MET A 125 16.53 2.81 -6.57
C MET A 125 15.63 4.06 -6.64
N ILE A 126 15.21 4.47 -7.85
CA ILE A 126 14.27 5.60 -8.01
C ILE A 126 12.93 5.25 -7.35
N LEU A 127 12.43 4.04 -7.60
CA LEU A 127 11.13 3.58 -7.09
C LEU A 127 11.11 3.40 -5.57
N GLU A 128 12.24 3.20 -4.90
CA GLU A 128 12.32 3.18 -3.43
C GLU A 128 11.73 4.43 -2.78
N HIS A 129 11.85 5.59 -3.45
CA HIS A 129 11.44 6.89 -2.94
C HIS A 129 10.00 7.30 -3.29
N LEU A 130 9.26 6.53 -4.11
CA LEU A 130 7.93 6.89 -4.59
C LEU A 130 6.81 6.22 -3.79
N THR A 131 5.66 6.84 -3.55
CA THR A 131 4.52 6.28 -2.77
C THR A 131 3.76 5.16 -3.51
N ASN A 132 2.81 4.47 -2.85
CA ASN A 132 1.97 3.50 -3.56
C ASN A 132 1.03 4.15 -4.57
N GLU A 133 0.62 5.39 -4.30
CA GLU A 133 -0.13 6.21 -5.25
C GLU A 133 0.70 6.47 -6.51
N ASP A 134 2.00 6.77 -6.37
CA ASP A 134 2.91 6.92 -7.50
C ASP A 134 3.07 5.61 -8.29
N PHE A 135 3.24 4.48 -7.60
CA PHE A 135 3.30 3.16 -8.25
C PHE A 135 2.02 2.85 -9.03
N TYR A 136 0.86 3.18 -8.46
CA TYR A 136 -0.42 3.05 -9.14
C TYR A 136 -0.45 3.90 -10.42
N HIS A 137 -0.05 5.17 -10.35
CA HIS A 137 -0.04 6.06 -11.51
C HIS A 137 0.91 5.57 -12.62
N ILE A 138 2.10 5.08 -12.25
CA ILE A 138 3.05 4.48 -13.19
C ILE A 138 2.39 3.29 -13.92
N CYS A 139 1.81 2.35 -13.19
CA CYS A 139 1.14 1.18 -13.77
C CYS A 139 -0.08 1.57 -14.62
N LEU A 140 -0.84 2.57 -14.19
CA LEU A 140 -2.00 3.08 -14.90
C LEU A 140 -1.58 3.67 -16.26
N VAL A 141 -0.61 4.57 -16.29
CA VAL A 141 -0.11 5.20 -17.52
C VAL A 141 0.51 4.16 -18.46
N ALA A 142 1.31 3.23 -17.93
CA ALA A 142 1.92 2.16 -18.74
C ALA A 142 0.88 1.24 -19.39
N SER A 143 -0.30 1.08 -18.78
CA SER A 143 -1.41 0.31 -19.36
C SER A 143 -2.17 1.05 -20.48
N GLY A 144 -1.78 2.29 -20.81
CA GLY A 144 -2.49 3.15 -21.75
C GLY A 144 -3.78 3.77 -21.19
N GLN A 145 -4.05 3.58 -19.90
CA GLN A 145 -5.19 4.18 -19.20
C GLN A 145 -4.72 5.51 -18.61
N SER A 146 -5.34 6.63 -19.01
CA SER A 146 -5.03 7.95 -18.45
C SER A 146 -5.94 8.25 -17.27
N VAL A 147 -5.43 8.99 -16.28
CA VAL A 147 -6.23 9.54 -15.15
C VAL A 147 -7.43 10.35 -15.66
N ILE A 148 -7.33 10.95 -16.85
CA ILE A 148 -8.40 11.72 -17.51
C ILE A 148 -9.59 10.83 -17.89
N THR A 149 -9.38 9.55 -18.18
CA THR A 149 -10.46 8.63 -18.58
C THR A 149 -11.36 8.23 -17.39
N ILE A 150 -10.87 8.29 -16.15
CA ILE A 150 -11.65 7.88 -14.96
C ILE A 150 -12.67 8.96 -14.54
N LEU A 151 -12.36 10.24 -14.77
CA LEU A 151 -13.29 11.34 -14.49
C LEU A 151 -14.42 11.49 -15.53
N GLN A 152 -14.33 10.80 -16.67
CA GLN A 152 -15.42 10.79 -17.66
C GLN A 152 -16.54 9.78 -17.35
N TYR A 153 -16.30 8.81 -16.46
CA TYR A 153 -17.30 7.78 -16.10
C TYR A 153 -18.02 8.03 -14.77
N SER A 154 -17.78 9.17 -14.12
CA SER A 154 -18.45 9.57 -12.87
C SER A 154 -19.49 10.69 -13.06
N ALA A 155 -19.83 11.02 -14.31
CA ALA A 155 -20.74 12.11 -14.67
C ALA A 155 -21.85 11.70 -15.67
N THR A 156 -22.39 10.50 -15.56
CA THR A 156 -23.62 10.08 -16.25
C THR A 156 -24.57 9.38 -15.30
#